data_AF-A0A7R8ZHW1-F1
#
_entry.id   AF-A0A7R8ZHW1-F1
#
_cell.length_a   1.000
_cell.length_b   1.000
_cell.length_c   1.000
_cell.angle_alpha   90.00
_cell.angle_beta   90.00
_cell.angle_gamma   90.00
#
_symmetry.space_group_name_H-M   'P 1'
#
loop_
_entity.id
_entity.type
_entity.pdbx_description
1 polymer ?
#
loop_
_entity_poly.entity_id
_entity_poly.type
_entity_poly.pdbx_seq_one_letter_code
_entity_poly.pdbx_strand_id
1 'polypeptide(L)'
;MFNWLYMQRAQTEAVTFLGNQDSSRSLYAIPGLDYVSHEDILPYTTTEKLPLQHELFDKFLMYYPEKDPPFGAQETLRAWQKKNHPWLELSDVHKETTENVRVTVIPFYMGCRESQAASVFWVCA
;
A
#
# COMPACT_ATOMS: atom_id res chain seq x y z
N MET A 1 -6.43 22.75 5.41
CA MET A 1 -6.19 22.39 4.01
C MET A 1 -4.73 21.95 3.91
N PHE A 2 -4.45 20.66 4.13
CA PHE A 2 -3.08 20.15 4.03
C PHE A 2 -2.72 20.08 2.55
N ASN A 3 -1.76 20.91 2.15
CA ASN A 3 -1.39 21.11 0.77
C ASN A 3 -0.27 20.12 0.41
N TRP A 4 -0.65 18.98 -0.15
CA TRP A 4 0.25 17.92 -0.62
C TRP A 4 1.16 18.35 -1.79
N LEU A 5 0.93 19.51 -2.41
CA LEU A 5 1.72 20.00 -3.55
C LEU A 5 3.19 20.30 -3.24
N TYR A 6 3.58 20.47 -1.97
CA TYR A 6 4.99 20.71 -1.61
C TYR A 6 5.81 19.43 -1.38
N MET A 7 5.17 18.27 -1.31
CA MET A 7 5.85 16.98 -1.13
C MET A 7 6.17 16.27 -2.47
N GLN A 8 5.93 16.94 -3.60
CA GLN A 8 6.10 16.35 -4.94
C GLN A 8 7.56 16.19 -5.41
N ARG A 9 8.57 16.50 -4.58
CA ARG A 9 9.99 16.47 -4.97
C ARG A 9 10.82 15.35 -4.36
N ALA A 10 10.29 14.57 -3.42
CA ALA A 10 11.05 13.46 -2.85
C ALA A 10 10.09 12.35 -2.42
N GLN A 11 10.24 11.18 -3.05
CA GLN A 11 9.53 9.93 -2.81
C GLN A 11 8.22 9.75 -3.58
N THR A 12 8.27 8.84 -4.55
CA THR A 12 7.08 8.17 -5.07
C THR A 12 6.56 7.28 -3.94
N GLU A 13 5.55 7.72 -3.20
CA GLU A 13 4.83 6.87 -2.24
C GLU A 13 4.19 5.72 -3.02
N ALA A 14 4.90 4.61 -3.13
CA ALA A 14 4.50 3.46 -3.92
C ALA A 14 5.05 2.19 -3.28
N VAL A 15 4.14 1.28 -2.93
CA VAL A 15 4.53 -0.09 -2.55
C VAL A 15 4.90 -0.85 -3.82
N THR A 16 6.12 -1.43 -3.81
CA THR A 16 6.68 -2.19 -4.94
C THR A 16 6.66 -3.69 -4.65
N PHE A 17 6.17 -4.47 -5.61
CA PHE A 17 6.03 -5.93 -5.56
C PHE A 17 6.92 -6.58 -6.63
N LEU A 18 7.46 -7.78 -6.40
CA LEU A 18 7.94 -8.61 -7.52
C LEU A 18 6.77 -9.32 -8.18
N GLY A 19 6.64 -9.14 -9.49
CA GLY A 19 5.72 -9.89 -10.32
C GLY A 19 6.07 -11.38 -10.40
N ASN A 20 5.09 -12.17 -10.81
CA ASN A 20 5.13 -13.64 -10.80
C ASN A 20 6.33 -14.23 -11.57
N GLN A 21 6.86 -15.36 -11.09
CA GLN A 21 8.12 -16.00 -11.54
C GLN A 21 8.16 -16.36 -13.04
N ASP A 22 7.00 -16.51 -13.69
CA ASP A 22 6.92 -16.91 -15.11
C ASP A 22 7.13 -15.78 -16.12
N SER A 23 7.06 -14.51 -15.67
CA SER A 23 7.30 -13.35 -16.55
C SER A 23 8.57 -12.63 -16.13
N SER A 24 9.52 -12.53 -17.05
CA SER A 24 10.75 -11.77 -16.91
C SER A 24 10.53 -10.38 -16.26
N ARG A 25 11.13 -10.17 -15.08
CA ARG A 25 11.49 -8.85 -14.53
C ARG A 25 10.37 -7.82 -14.29
N SER A 26 9.14 -8.22 -13.97
CA SER A 26 8.10 -7.22 -13.73
C SER A 26 8.05 -6.82 -12.25
N LEU A 27 8.93 -5.92 -11.78
CA LEU A 27 8.62 -5.17 -10.56
C LEU A 27 7.35 -4.37 -10.83
N TYR A 28 6.32 -4.53 -10.00
CA TYR A 28 5.07 -3.79 -10.11
C TYR A 28 4.95 -2.89 -8.90
N ALA A 29 5.05 -1.57 -9.11
CA ALA A 29 4.78 -0.57 -8.08
C ALA A 29 3.38 -0.01 -8.30
N ILE A 30 2.61 0.14 -7.23
CA ILE A 30 1.34 0.86 -7.26
C ILE A 30 1.58 2.22 -6.62
N PRO A 31 1.64 3.31 -7.41
CA PRO A 31 1.65 4.66 -6.87
C PRO A 31 0.41 4.91 -6.00
N GLY A 32 0.58 5.60 -4.87
CA GLY A 32 -0.50 5.95 -3.96
C GLY A 32 -1.05 4.80 -3.11
N LEU A 33 -0.43 3.63 -3.16
CA LEU A 33 -0.69 2.54 -2.21
C LEU A 33 0.31 2.63 -1.06
N ASP A 34 -0.20 2.58 0.18
CA ASP A 34 0.61 2.66 1.40
C ASP A 34 -0.02 1.84 2.54
N TYR A 35 0.77 1.60 3.60
CA TYR A 35 0.32 0.98 4.84
C TYR A 35 0.22 2.03 5.95
N VAL A 36 -0.94 2.06 6.59
CA VAL A 36 -1.18 2.94 7.74
C VAL A 36 -1.49 2.09 8.97
N SER A 37 -0.89 2.45 10.11
CA SER A 37 -1.24 1.81 11.38
C SER A 37 -2.62 2.27 11.82
N HIS A 38 -3.36 1.40 12.53
CA HIS A 38 -4.70 1.75 12.98
C HIS A 38 -4.74 3.00 13.89
N GLU A 39 -3.68 3.20 14.68
CA GLU A 39 -3.53 4.35 15.60
C GLU A 39 -3.34 5.69 14.87
N ASP A 40 -2.85 5.64 13.63
CA ASP A 40 -2.61 6.82 12.80
C ASP A 40 -3.82 7.19 11.93
N ILE A 41 -4.88 6.38 11.95
CA ILE A 41 -6.12 6.68 11.24
C ILE A 41 -6.92 7.70 12.04
N LEU A 42 -7.13 8.88 11.46
CA LEU A 42 -8.05 9.89 11.99
C LEU A 42 -9.38 9.82 11.19
N PRO A 43 -10.43 9.17 11.72
CA PRO A 43 -11.68 9.01 10.99
C PRO A 43 -12.36 10.35 10.77
N TYR A 44 -12.80 10.61 9.55
CA TYR A 44 -13.62 11.77 9.20
C TYR A 44 -14.67 11.36 8.16
N THR A 45 -15.74 12.13 8.09
CA THR A 45 -16.81 11.94 7.11
C THR A 45 -16.88 13.15 6.18
N THR A 46 -17.36 12.91 4.97
CA THR A 46 -17.52 13.94 3.93
C THR A 46 -18.76 13.65 3.12
N THR A 47 -19.39 14.70 2.60
CA THR A 47 -20.53 14.63 1.69
C THR A 47 -20.10 14.62 0.22
N GLU A 48 -18.81 14.74 -0.06
CA GLU A 48 -18.26 14.70 -1.42
C GLU A 48 -18.32 13.29 -2.01
N LYS A 49 -18.73 13.20 -3.28
CA LYS A 49 -18.80 11.92 -4.01
C LYS A 49 -17.42 11.37 -4.39
N LEU A 50 -16.42 12.25 -4.51
CA LEU A 50 -15.04 11.92 -4.87
C LEU A 50 -14.09 12.49 -3.82
N PRO A 51 -14.07 11.93 -2.61
CA PRO A 51 -13.31 12.47 -1.49
C PRO A 51 -11.80 12.26 -1.62
N LEU A 52 -11.36 11.33 -2.46
CA LEU A 52 -9.95 11.04 -2.72
C LEU A 52 -9.69 11.08 -4.23
N GLN A 53 -8.72 11.90 -4.63
CA GLN A 53 -8.27 11.99 -6.02
C GLN A 53 -7.22 10.90 -6.30
N HIS A 54 -7.67 9.72 -6.73
CA HIS A 54 -6.78 8.62 -7.10
C HIS A 54 -7.37 7.76 -8.22
N GLU A 55 -6.55 7.32 -9.18
CA GLU A 55 -7.00 6.55 -10.35
C GLU A 55 -7.65 5.20 -9.99
N LEU A 56 -7.30 4.64 -8.83
CA LEU A 56 -7.88 3.40 -8.34
C LEU A 56 -9.15 3.60 -7.52
N PHE A 57 -9.49 4.83 -7.12
CA PHE A 57 -10.61 5.08 -6.20
C PHE A 57 -11.93 4.56 -6.79
N ASP A 58 -12.30 5.03 -7.98
CA ASP A 58 -13.52 4.61 -8.67
C ASP A 58 -13.44 3.18 -9.23
N LYS A 59 -12.23 2.62 -9.33
CA LYS A 59 -12.05 1.21 -9.70
C LYS A 59 -12.31 0.30 -8.53
N PHE A 60 -11.98 0.70 -7.30
CA PHE A 60 -12.04 -0.15 -6.11
C PHE A 60 -13.28 0.07 -5.25
N LEU A 61 -13.80 1.30 -5.21
CA LEU A 61 -14.89 1.69 -4.33
C LEU A 61 -16.09 2.16 -5.13
N MET A 62 -17.28 1.81 -4.68
CA MET A 62 -18.55 2.30 -5.23
C MET A 62 -19.31 3.05 -4.15
N TYR A 63 -19.82 4.22 -4.51
CA TYR A 63 -20.60 5.07 -3.60
C TYR A 63 -22.00 4.49 -3.36
N TYR A 64 -22.36 4.32 -2.09
CA TYR A 64 -23.67 3.88 -1.63
C TYR A 64 -24.20 4.85 -0.56
N PRO A 65 -25.14 5.75 -0.88
CA PRO A 65 -25.60 6.78 0.05
C PRO A 65 -26.32 6.23 1.29
N GLU A 66 -26.77 4.98 1.26
CA GLU A 66 -27.49 4.32 2.36
C GLU A 66 -26.57 3.57 3.33
N LYS A 67 -25.26 3.54 3.08
CA LYS A 67 -24.27 2.85 3.93
C LYS A 67 -23.43 3.83 4.73
N ASP A 68 -22.90 3.36 5.86
CA ASP A 68 -21.90 4.06 6.66
C ASP A 68 -20.69 3.12 6.91
N PRO A 69 -19.50 3.41 6.36
CA PRO A 69 -19.18 4.52 5.45
C PRO A 69 -19.88 4.36 4.08
N PRO A 70 -20.10 5.47 3.33
CA PRO A 70 -20.88 5.47 2.09
C PRO A 70 -20.13 4.90 0.87
N PHE A 71 -19.15 4.02 1.11
CA PHE A 71 -18.34 3.36 0.07
C PHE A 71 -18.26 1.86 0.33
N GLY A 72 -18.55 1.07 -0.71
CA GLY A 72 -18.43 -0.39 -0.67
C GLY A 72 -17.40 -0.90 -1.65
N ALA A 73 -16.72 -1.99 -1.30
CA ALA A 73 -15.73 -2.65 -2.16
C ALA A 73 -16.37 -3.26 -3.41
N GLN A 74 -15.87 -2.85 -4.57
CA GLN A 74 -16.16 -3.47 -5.87
C GLN A 74 -15.45 -4.82 -6.02
N GLU A 75 -15.87 -5.63 -7.00
CA GLU A 75 -15.30 -6.95 -7.27
C GLU A 75 -13.80 -6.89 -7.62
N THR A 76 -13.40 -5.84 -8.31
CA THR A 76 -12.00 -5.47 -8.60
C THR A 76 -11.14 -5.39 -7.33
N LEU A 77 -11.60 -4.71 -6.28
CA LEU A 77 -10.89 -4.60 -5.01
C LEU A 77 -10.84 -5.96 -4.31
N ARG A 78 -11.93 -6.74 -4.34
CA ARG A 78 -11.99 -8.07 -3.73
C ARG A 78 -11.03 -9.05 -4.40
N ALA A 79 -11.02 -9.06 -5.74
CA ALA A 79 -10.12 -9.87 -6.53
C ALA A 79 -8.65 -9.44 -6.32
N TRP A 80 -8.39 -8.13 -6.28
CA TRP A 80 -7.07 -7.59 -5.97
C TRP A 80 -6.64 -8.00 -4.56
N GLN A 81 -7.48 -7.83 -3.54
CA GLN A 81 -7.16 -8.24 -2.17
C GLN A 81 -6.89 -9.73 -2.10
N LYS A 82 -7.74 -10.60 -2.67
CA LYS A 82 -7.53 -12.06 -2.64
C LYS A 82 -6.23 -12.48 -3.33
N LYS A 83 -5.91 -11.84 -4.47
CA LYS A 83 -4.65 -12.07 -5.15
C LYS A 83 -3.51 -11.64 -4.23
N ASN A 84 -3.58 -10.43 -3.67
CA ASN A 84 -2.45 -9.81 -2.99
C ASN A 84 -2.28 -10.12 -1.50
N HIS A 85 -3.30 -10.66 -0.83
CA HIS A 85 -3.31 -10.91 0.60
C HIS A 85 -2.09 -11.69 1.11
N PRO A 86 -1.61 -12.77 0.45
CA PRO A 86 -0.48 -13.55 0.97
C PRO A 86 0.83 -12.76 1.08
N TRP A 87 0.98 -11.67 0.33
CA TRP A 87 2.17 -10.83 0.35
C TRP A 87 1.94 -9.42 0.91
N LEU A 88 0.68 -9.04 1.16
CA LEU A 88 0.32 -7.83 1.89
C LEU A 88 0.24 -8.06 3.40
N GLU A 89 0.17 -9.31 3.84
CA GLU A 89 0.21 -9.64 5.25
C GLU A 89 1.55 -9.21 5.84
N LEU A 90 1.49 -8.27 6.79
CA LEU A 90 2.68 -7.75 7.46
C LEU A 90 3.28 -8.86 8.31
N SER A 91 4.49 -9.29 7.94
CA SER A 91 5.21 -10.31 8.71
C SER A 91 5.65 -9.78 10.07
N ASP A 92 6.10 -8.52 10.13
CA ASP A 92 6.57 -7.89 11.36
C ASP A 92 6.48 -6.36 11.25
N VAL A 93 6.39 -5.67 12.39
CA VAL A 93 6.43 -4.21 12.48
C VAL A 93 7.34 -3.85 13.66
N HIS A 94 8.51 -3.30 13.36
CA HIS A 94 9.46 -2.91 14.39
C HIS A 94 9.31 -1.43 14.75
N LYS A 95 9.14 -1.13 16.04
CA LYS A 95 9.03 0.24 16.56
C LYS A 95 10.04 0.44 17.68
N GLU A 96 10.94 1.40 17.54
CA GLU A 96 11.91 1.76 18.57
C GLU A 96 11.87 3.28 18.82
N THR A 97 12.09 3.72 20.06
CA THR A 97 12.20 5.14 20.40
C THR A 97 13.47 5.40 21.20
N THR A 98 14.36 6.20 20.65
CA THR A 98 15.64 6.58 21.26
C THR A 98 15.78 8.09 21.16
N GLU A 99 16.17 8.75 22.25
CA GLU A 99 16.35 10.21 22.30
C GLU A 99 15.14 11.03 21.79
N ASN A 100 13.91 10.59 22.14
CA ASN A 100 12.63 11.16 21.67
C ASN A 100 12.38 11.08 20.16
N VAL A 101 13.17 10.29 19.43
CA VAL A 101 12.92 9.97 18.02
C VAL A 101 12.35 8.55 17.94
N ARG A 102 11.13 8.43 17.41
CA ARG A 102 10.49 7.14 17.16
C ARG A 102 10.68 6.72 15.71
N VAL A 103 11.22 5.52 15.52
CA VAL A 103 11.42 4.89 14.21
C VAL A 103 10.48 3.69 14.11
N THR A 104 9.72 3.62 13.01
CA THR A 104 8.88 2.46 12.65
C THR A 104 9.44 1.88 11.36
N VAL A 105 9.73 0.59 11.35
CA VAL A 105 10.19 -0.16 10.18
C VAL A 105 9.20 -1.27 9.87
N ILE A 106 8.75 -1.33 8.63
CA ILE A 106 7.85 -2.37 8.14
C ILE A 106 8.57 -3.10 7.00
N PRO A 107 9.23 -4.24 7.28
CA PRO A 107 9.94 -4.98 6.26
C PRO A 107 8.96 -5.72 5.33
N PHE A 108 9.20 -5.62 4.04
CA PHE A 108 8.47 -6.39 3.02
C PHE A 108 9.45 -7.27 2.25
N TYR A 109 9.19 -8.57 2.27
CA TYR A 109 9.88 -9.50 1.40
C TYR A 109 9.39 -9.28 -0.03
N MET A 110 10.27 -8.81 -0.88
CA MET A 110 9.94 -8.57 -2.28
C MET A 110 10.02 -9.86 -3.08
N GLY A 111 10.94 -10.79 -2.76
CA GLY A 111 11.09 -12.06 -3.49
C GLY A 111 12.53 -12.57 -3.56
N CYS A 112 12.76 -13.71 -4.22
CA CYS A 112 14.09 -14.32 -4.39
C CYS A 112 14.33 -14.70 -5.84
N ARG A 113 15.60 -14.62 -6.26
CA ARG A 113 16.08 -15.16 -7.53
C ARG A 113 17.16 -16.19 -7.26
N GLU A 114 16.94 -17.40 -7.74
CA GLU A 114 17.97 -18.43 -7.80
C GLU A 114 18.88 -18.18 -9.02
N SER A 115 20.19 -18.20 -8.79
CA SER A 115 21.23 -18.22 -9.81
C SER A 115 22.04 -19.50 -9.66
N GLN A 116 22.72 -19.94 -10.72
CA GLN A 116 23.55 -21.16 -10.74
C GLN A 116 24.64 -21.19 -9.65
N ALA A 117 24.97 -20.04 -9.04
CA ALA A 117 25.97 -19.92 -7.98
C ALA A 117 25.43 -19.48 -6.60
N ALA A 118 24.24 -18.85 -6.53
CA ALA A 118 23.68 -18.34 -5.27
C ALA A 118 22.21 -17.90 -5.41
N SER A 119 21.49 -17.88 -4.27
CA SER A 119 20.15 -17.28 -4.18
C SER A 119 20.25 -15.82 -3.70
N VAL A 120 19.59 -14.90 -4.40
CA VAL A 120 19.54 -13.47 -4.07
C VAL A 120 18.13 -13.11 -3.60
N PHE A 121 18.01 -12.59 -2.38
CA PHE A 121 16.75 -12.20 -1.76
C PHE A 121 16.60 -10.67 -1.77
N TRP A 122 15.40 -10.18 -2.07
CA TRP A 122 15.06 -8.76 -2.11
C TRP A 122 14.11 -8.44 -0.94
N VAL A 123 14.47 -7.43 -0.16
CA VAL A 123 13.67 -6.92 0.97
C VAL A 123 13.65 -5.41 0.88
N CYS A 124 12.51 -4.79 1.17
CA CYS A 124 12.35 -3.35 1.38
C CYS A 124 12.09 -3.11 2.86
N ALA A 125 12.77 -2.13 3.44
CA ALA A 125 12.66 -1.72 4.85
C ALA A 125 12.72 -0.20 4.92
#